data_AF-A0A965PQF2-F1
#
_entry.id   AF-A0A965PQF2-F1
#
_cell.length_a   1.000
_cell.length_b   1.000
_cell.length_c   1.000
_cell.angle_alpha   90.00
_cell.angle_beta   90.00
_cell.angle_gamma   90.00
#
_symmetry.space_group_name_H-M   'P 1'
#
loop_
_entity.id
_entity.type
_entity.pdbx_description
1 polymer ?
#
loop_
_entity_poly.entity_id
_entity_poly.type
_entity_poly.pdbx_seq_one_letter_code
_entity_poly.pdbx_strand_id
1 'polypeptide(L)'
;MSANKSLKEIIREEYKRCLQDPVHFMKKYCQIQHPKKGKIPFHLYPFQEKSLRDLRDHDYNVILKSRQLGISTLSAGYALWLMTFFGDKNILVIATKQEVAKNLVLKVKVMYENLPSWLKLPATEDNKLSLRFNNGSQIKATSSSGDSGRSEALSLLIIDEAAFISNVEEIWISSQQTLATGGGAIILS
;
A
#
# COMPACT_ATOMS: atom_id res chain seq x y z
N MET A 1 -19.18 -20.81 30.82
CA MET A 1 -20.14 -19.93 30.14
C MET A 1 -19.35 -18.88 29.38
N SER A 2 -19.29 -18.98 28.05
CA SER A 2 -18.69 -17.93 27.21
C SER A 2 -19.59 -16.70 27.30
N ALA A 3 -19.15 -15.63 27.97
CA ALA A 3 -19.86 -14.36 27.94
C ALA A 3 -20.02 -13.92 26.48
N ASN A 4 -21.26 -13.75 26.03
CA ASN A 4 -21.55 -13.25 24.68
C ASN A 4 -20.99 -11.84 24.56
N LYS A 5 -19.85 -11.69 23.85
CA LYS A 5 -19.24 -10.39 23.59
C LYS A 5 -20.22 -9.53 22.78
N SER A 6 -20.31 -8.25 23.12
CA SER A 6 -21.09 -7.29 22.34
C SER A 6 -20.47 -7.08 20.95
N LEU A 7 -21.30 -6.68 19.98
CA LEU A 7 -20.84 -6.39 18.62
C LEU A 7 -19.70 -5.35 18.61
N LYS A 8 -19.77 -4.34 19.49
CA LYS A 8 -18.75 -3.29 19.62
C LYS A 8 -17.41 -3.86 20.10
N GLU A 9 -17.42 -4.81 21.03
CA GLU A 9 -16.21 -5.48 21.51
C GLU A 9 -15.59 -6.36 20.43
N ILE A 10 -16.42 -7.11 19.69
CA ILE A 10 -15.97 -7.95 18.57
C ILE A 10 -15.29 -7.09 17.49
N ILE A 11 -15.92 -5.98 17.10
CA ILE A 11 -15.34 -5.05 16.11
C ILE A 11 -14.02 -4.45 16.62
N ARG A 12 -13.95 -4.09 17.90
CA ARG A 12 -12.72 -3.52 18.48
C ARG A 12 -11.57 -4.53 18.51
N GLU A 13 -11.85 -5.78 18.87
CA GLU A 13 -10.87 -6.87 18.86
C GLU A 13 -10.39 -7.15 17.44
N GLU A 14 -11.32 -7.20 16.49
CA GLU A 14 -11.01 -7.42 15.09
C GLU A 14 -10.17 -6.28 14.50
N TYR A 15 -10.49 -5.03 14.82
CA TYR A 15 -9.69 -3.87 14.43
C TYR A 15 -8.24 -3.99 14.91
N LYS A 16 -8.03 -4.40 16.18
CA LYS A 16 -6.69 -4.62 16.72
C LYS A 16 -5.94 -5.72 15.97
N ARG A 17 -6.61 -6.79 15.57
CA ARG A 17 -5.99 -7.87 14.78
C ARG A 17 -5.54 -7.37 13.42
N CYS A 18 -6.38 -6.58 12.73
CA CYS A 18 -6.00 -5.96 11.46
C CYS A 18 -4.84 -4.97 11.61
N LEU A 19 -4.85 -4.16 12.68
CA LEU A 19 -3.77 -3.22 13.00
C LEU A 19 -2.42 -3.94 13.21
N GLN A 20 -2.40 -5.11 13.84
CA GLN A 20 -1.17 -5.83 14.17
C GLN A 20 -0.63 -6.69 13.02
N ASP A 21 -1.52 -7.20 12.17
CA ASP A 21 -1.14 -8.14 11.11
C ASP A 21 -1.72 -7.72 9.73
N PRO A 22 -0.86 -7.19 8.82
CA PRO A 22 -1.29 -6.85 7.48
C PRO A 22 -1.76 -8.07 6.66
N VAL A 23 -1.26 -9.28 6.97
CA VAL A 23 -1.69 -10.51 6.30
C VAL A 23 -3.15 -10.82 6.64
N HIS A 24 -3.50 -10.74 7.92
CA HIS A 24 -4.87 -10.93 8.40
C HIS A 24 -5.83 -9.91 7.78
N PHE A 25 -5.44 -8.62 7.78
CA PHE A 25 -6.21 -7.55 7.15
C PHE A 25 -6.49 -7.84 5.67
N MET A 26 -5.45 -8.15 4.88
CA MET A 26 -5.60 -8.35 3.45
C MET A 26 -6.44 -9.57 3.10
N LYS A 27 -6.19 -10.72 3.74
CA LYS A 27 -6.92 -11.96 3.44
C LYS A 27 -8.40 -11.85 3.74
N LYS A 28 -8.77 -11.07 4.75
CA LYS A 28 -10.15 -10.97 5.24
C LYS A 28 -10.95 -9.84 4.60
N TYR A 29 -10.31 -8.69 4.32
CA TYR A 29 -11.03 -7.48 3.92
C TYR A 29 -10.65 -6.95 2.55
N CYS A 30 -9.46 -7.25 2.02
CA CYS A 30 -9.08 -6.76 0.71
C CYS A 30 -9.66 -7.61 -0.41
N GLN A 31 -10.14 -6.93 -1.45
CA GLN A 31 -10.60 -7.55 -2.68
C GLN A 31 -9.76 -7.07 -3.86
N ILE A 32 -9.56 -7.96 -4.83
CA ILE A 32 -8.83 -7.69 -6.07
C ILE A 32 -9.74 -7.85 -7.28
N GLN A 33 -9.41 -7.12 -8.34
CA GLN A 33 -10.09 -7.26 -9.63
C GLN A 33 -9.53 -8.47 -10.39
N HIS A 34 -10.36 -9.47 -10.64
CA HIS A 34 -10.05 -10.61 -11.49
C HIS A 34 -10.66 -10.43 -12.89
N PRO A 35 -9.90 -10.60 -14.00
CA PRO A 35 -10.39 -10.32 -15.35
C PRO A 35 -11.67 -11.04 -15.75
N LYS A 36 -11.85 -12.28 -15.28
CA LYS A 36 -13.03 -13.11 -15.61
C LYS A 36 -14.08 -13.21 -14.51
N LYS A 37 -13.70 -12.98 -13.25
CA LYS A 37 -14.54 -13.30 -12.08
C LYS A 37 -15.04 -12.04 -11.36
N GLY A 38 -14.72 -10.86 -11.87
CA GLY A 38 -15.01 -9.60 -11.20
C GLY A 38 -14.17 -9.45 -9.93
N LYS A 39 -14.74 -8.81 -8.91
CA LYS A 39 -14.08 -8.60 -7.62
C LYS A 39 -14.09 -9.91 -6.82
N ILE A 40 -12.92 -10.35 -6.37
CA ILE A 40 -12.77 -11.54 -5.54
C ILE A 40 -11.95 -11.24 -4.28
N PRO A 41 -12.14 -11.96 -3.18
CA PRO A 41 -11.26 -11.85 -2.00
C PRO A 41 -9.79 -12.08 -2.37
N PHE A 42 -8.90 -11.30 -1.77
CA PHE A 42 -7.47 -11.44 -2.01
C PHE A 42 -6.88 -12.56 -1.15
N HIS A 43 -7.04 -13.80 -1.60
CA HIS A 43 -6.40 -14.95 -0.98
C HIS A 43 -4.90 -14.95 -1.30
N LEU A 44 -4.10 -14.67 -0.26
CA LEU A 44 -2.64 -14.63 -0.37
C LEU A 44 -2.05 -16.03 -0.48
N TYR A 45 -1.06 -16.18 -1.35
CA TYR A 45 -0.19 -17.35 -1.36
C TYR A 45 0.82 -17.30 -0.20
N PRO A 46 1.36 -18.44 0.27
CA PRO A 46 2.33 -18.46 1.36
C PRO A 46 3.55 -17.53 1.16
N PHE A 47 4.05 -17.41 -0.08
CA PHE A 47 5.16 -16.50 -0.38
C PHE A 47 4.74 -15.02 -0.26
N GLN A 48 3.50 -14.67 -0.60
CA GLN A 48 2.98 -13.31 -0.46
C GLN A 48 2.78 -12.95 1.01
N GLU A 49 2.35 -13.90 1.84
CA GLU A 49 2.28 -13.70 3.29
C GLU A 49 3.67 -13.44 3.88
N LYS A 50 4.67 -14.21 3.45
CA LYS A 50 6.06 -13.99 3.86
C LYS A 50 6.53 -12.60 3.42
N SER A 51 6.34 -12.23 2.15
CA SER A 51 6.72 -10.91 1.65
C SER A 51 6.05 -9.78 2.42
N LEU A 52 4.77 -9.89 2.81
CA LEU A 52 4.11 -8.87 3.63
C LEU A 52 4.72 -8.72 5.02
N ARG A 53 5.15 -9.82 5.64
CA ARG A 53 5.85 -9.76 6.92
C ARG A 53 7.20 -9.10 6.75
N ASP A 54 7.93 -9.44 5.69
CA ASP A 54 9.21 -8.81 5.36
C ASP A 54 9.04 -7.29 5.13
N LEU A 55 7.98 -6.87 4.41
CA LEU A 55 7.62 -5.45 4.20
C LEU A 55 7.28 -4.69 5.49
N ARG A 56 6.75 -5.38 6.50
CA ARG A 56 6.43 -4.81 7.82
C ARG A 56 7.66 -4.72 8.71
N ASP A 57 8.52 -5.73 8.66
CA ASP A 57 9.63 -5.91 9.60
C ASP A 57 10.91 -5.17 9.18
N HIS A 58 11.00 -4.75 7.91
CA HIS A 58 12.15 -4.02 7.37
C HIS A 58 11.69 -2.73 6.70
N ASP A 59 12.41 -1.63 6.96
CA ASP A 59 12.08 -0.33 6.36
C ASP A 59 12.39 -0.31 4.85
N TYR A 60 13.47 -0.96 4.42
CA TYR A 60 13.94 -0.95 3.04
C TYR A 60 13.90 -2.35 2.43
N ASN A 61 13.02 -2.56 1.46
CA ASN A 61 12.82 -3.84 0.79
C ASN A 61 13.07 -3.72 -0.71
N VAL A 62 13.95 -4.56 -1.24
CA VAL A 62 14.15 -4.74 -2.68
C VAL A 62 13.66 -6.13 -3.06
N ILE A 63 12.64 -6.18 -3.92
CA ILE A 63 12.00 -7.43 -4.33
C ILE A 63 12.27 -7.66 -5.81
N LEU A 64 13.10 -8.66 -6.10
CA LEU A 64 13.27 -9.21 -7.43
C LEU A 64 12.08 -10.13 -7.73
N LYS A 65 11.28 -9.78 -8.74
CA LYS A 65 10.05 -10.53 -9.05
C LYS A 65 9.97 -10.95 -10.51
N SER A 66 9.38 -12.13 -10.72
CA SER A 66 8.83 -12.49 -12.02
C SER A 66 7.49 -11.79 -12.26
N ARG A 67 7.05 -11.75 -13.52
CA ARG A 67 5.72 -11.23 -13.88
C ARG A 67 4.61 -12.09 -13.28
N GLN A 68 3.42 -11.51 -13.12
CA GLN A 68 2.19 -12.19 -12.70
C GLN A 68 2.17 -12.78 -11.27
N LEU A 69 3.17 -12.47 -10.43
CA LEU A 69 3.22 -12.91 -9.02
C LEU A 69 2.31 -12.10 -8.07
N GLY A 70 1.75 -10.98 -8.53
CA GLY A 70 0.85 -10.14 -7.73
C GLY A 70 1.54 -9.26 -6.67
N ILE A 71 2.88 -9.11 -6.71
CA ILE A 71 3.63 -8.31 -5.72
C ILE A 71 3.27 -6.81 -5.76
N SER A 72 3.02 -6.21 -6.94
CA SER A 72 2.55 -4.82 -6.99
C SER A 72 1.15 -4.66 -6.35
N THR A 73 0.30 -5.69 -6.44
CA THR A 73 -0.99 -5.74 -5.74
C THR A 73 -0.80 -5.90 -4.23
N LEU A 74 0.18 -6.70 -3.82
CA LEU A 74 0.58 -6.85 -2.42
C LEU A 74 1.06 -5.52 -1.82
N SER A 75 1.89 -4.78 -2.57
CA SER A 75 2.42 -3.46 -2.18
C SER A 75 1.30 -2.42 -2.08
N ALA A 76 0.31 -2.46 -2.98
CA ALA A 76 -0.89 -1.64 -2.88
C ALA A 76 -1.72 -1.96 -1.63
N GLY A 77 -1.92 -3.24 -1.31
CA GLY A 77 -2.58 -3.64 -0.07
C GLY A 77 -1.83 -3.16 1.17
N TYR A 78 -0.50 -3.20 1.14
CA TYR A 78 0.33 -2.74 2.27
C TYR A 78 0.23 -1.22 2.45
N ALA A 79 0.24 -0.47 1.35
CA ALA A 79 -0.02 0.97 1.37
C ALA A 79 -1.40 1.29 1.97
N LEU A 80 -2.45 0.56 1.56
CA LEU A 80 -3.79 0.73 2.12
C LEU A 80 -3.80 0.44 3.64
N TRP A 81 -3.17 -0.65 4.06
CA TRP A 81 -3.05 -1.01 5.47
C TRP A 81 -2.38 0.12 6.28
N LEU A 82 -1.27 0.67 5.78
CA LEU A 82 -0.63 1.83 6.41
C LEU A 82 -1.58 3.02 6.53
N MET A 83 -2.27 3.37 5.44
CA MET A 83 -3.19 4.51 5.42
C MET A 83 -4.40 4.33 6.35
N THR A 84 -4.92 3.10 6.47
CA THR A 84 -6.11 2.80 7.28
C THR A 84 -5.81 2.75 8.78
N PHE A 85 -4.64 2.23 9.17
CA PHE A 85 -4.34 1.92 10.57
C PHE A 85 -3.40 2.92 11.24
N PHE A 86 -2.72 3.76 10.45
CA PHE A 86 -1.82 4.78 10.95
C PHE A 86 -2.16 6.13 10.31
N GLY A 87 -2.21 7.18 11.14
CA GLY A 87 -2.45 8.55 10.68
C GLY A 87 -1.22 9.16 10.02
N ASP A 88 -1.45 10.19 9.21
CA ASP A 88 -0.43 11.03 8.58
C ASP A 88 0.64 10.26 7.78
N LYS A 89 0.26 9.12 7.19
CA LYS A 89 1.14 8.33 6.32
C LYS A 89 1.16 8.89 4.91
N ASN A 90 2.32 9.36 4.46
CA ASN A 90 2.51 9.86 3.11
C ASN A 90 3.18 8.80 2.23
N ILE A 91 2.46 8.31 1.21
CA ILE A 91 2.91 7.24 0.33
C ILE A 91 3.10 7.76 -1.09
N LEU A 92 4.31 7.62 -1.64
CA LEU A 92 4.62 8.02 -3.00
C LEU A 92 4.88 6.80 -3.88
N VAL A 93 4.22 6.74 -5.03
CA VAL A 93 4.42 5.71 -6.05
C VAL A 93 5.13 6.32 -7.25
N ILE A 94 6.28 5.75 -7.61
CA ILE A 94 7.07 6.08 -8.78
C ILE A 94 7.09 4.85 -9.71
N ALA A 95 6.95 5.10 -11.00
CA ALA A 95 7.16 4.08 -12.02
C ALA A 95 7.73 4.75 -13.29
N THR A 96 8.06 3.92 -14.28
CA THR A 96 8.55 4.34 -15.61
C THR A 96 7.69 5.42 -16.27
N LYS A 97 6.36 5.33 -16.13
CA LYS A 97 5.40 6.33 -16.62
C LYS A 97 4.34 6.59 -15.56
N GLN A 98 3.79 7.81 -15.55
CA GLN A 98 2.72 8.18 -14.62
C GLN A 98 1.50 7.25 -14.72
N GLU A 99 1.14 6.80 -15.92
CA GLU A 99 0.05 5.83 -16.13
C GLU A 99 0.34 4.46 -15.49
N VAL A 100 1.61 4.05 -15.40
CA VAL A 100 2.00 2.82 -14.71
C VAL A 100 1.88 3.00 -13.19
N ALA A 101 2.39 4.11 -12.65
CA ALA A 101 2.27 4.44 -11.22
C ALA A 101 0.79 4.54 -10.77
N LYS A 102 -0.04 5.17 -11.60
CA LYS A 102 -1.50 5.27 -11.42
C LYS A 102 -2.17 3.91 -11.28
N ASN A 103 -1.71 2.88 -11.99
CA ASN A 103 -2.28 1.54 -11.84
C ASN A 103 -2.07 0.94 -10.45
N LEU A 104 -1.08 1.39 -9.67
CA LEU A 104 -0.93 0.96 -8.27
C LEU A 104 -1.94 1.68 -7.38
N VAL A 105 -2.10 2.99 -7.54
CA VAL A 105 -3.12 3.78 -6.82
C VAL A 105 -4.52 3.26 -7.09
N LEU A 106 -4.83 2.89 -8.33
CA LEU A 106 -6.12 2.25 -8.67
C LEU A 106 -6.34 0.93 -7.92
N LYS A 107 -5.29 0.13 -7.68
CA LYS A 107 -5.42 -1.10 -6.86
C LYS A 107 -5.74 -0.76 -5.41
N VAL A 108 -5.09 0.26 -4.84
CA VAL A 108 -5.40 0.77 -3.49
C VAL A 108 -6.85 1.18 -3.40
N LYS A 109 -7.32 1.97 -4.37
CA LYS A 109 -8.72 2.43 -4.45
C LYS A 109 -9.69 1.26 -4.56
N VAL A 110 -9.41 0.27 -5.40
CA VAL A 110 -10.26 -0.94 -5.51
C VAL A 110 -10.35 -1.65 -4.17
N MET A 111 -9.23 -1.85 -3.46
CA MET A 111 -9.27 -2.49 -2.14
C MET A 111 -10.04 -1.64 -1.11
N TYR A 112 -9.77 -0.33 -1.07
CA TYR A 112 -10.41 0.64 -0.18
C TYR A 112 -11.94 0.69 -0.37
N GLU A 113 -12.40 0.72 -1.62
CA GLU A 113 -13.83 0.81 -1.93
C GLU A 113 -14.64 -0.40 -1.47
N ASN A 114 -13.99 -1.56 -1.34
CA ASN A 114 -14.63 -2.80 -0.89
C ASN A 114 -14.42 -3.08 0.61
N LEU A 115 -13.77 -2.19 1.35
CA LEU A 115 -13.67 -2.32 2.81
C LEU A 115 -15.05 -2.17 3.47
N PRO A 116 -15.32 -2.90 4.57
CA PRO A 116 -16.54 -2.71 5.33
C PRO A 116 -16.56 -1.31 5.98
N SER A 117 -17.75 -0.76 6.18
CA SER A 117 -17.94 0.62 6.66
C SER A 117 -17.23 0.93 7.98
N TRP A 118 -17.07 -0.04 8.87
CA TRP A 118 -16.38 0.14 10.15
C TRP A 118 -14.84 0.19 10.04
N LEU A 119 -14.26 -0.26 8.90
CA LEU A 119 -12.83 -0.11 8.57
C LEU A 119 -12.56 1.06 7.62
N LYS A 120 -13.56 1.44 6.81
CA LYS A 120 -13.39 2.42 5.74
C LYS A 120 -13.34 3.84 6.32
N LEU A 121 -12.18 4.47 6.27
CA LEU A 121 -12.01 5.88 6.63
C LEU A 121 -12.57 6.79 5.53
N PRO A 122 -13.24 7.91 5.84
CA PRO A 122 -13.69 8.86 4.83
C PRO A 122 -12.52 9.43 4.01
N ALA A 123 -12.67 9.42 2.68
CA ALA A 123 -11.74 10.07 1.77
C ALA A 123 -12.03 11.57 1.67
N THR A 124 -11.00 12.40 1.84
CA THR A 124 -11.06 13.85 1.62
C THR A 124 -10.63 14.24 0.21
N GLU A 125 -9.86 13.38 -0.45
CA GLU A 125 -9.47 13.52 -1.86
C GLU A 125 -9.51 12.14 -2.51
N ASP A 126 -10.18 12.04 -3.66
CA ASP A 126 -10.22 10.80 -4.43
C ASP A 126 -10.20 11.08 -5.94
N ASN A 127 -9.02 10.95 -6.55
CA ASN A 127 -8.86 11.15 -7.99
C ASN A 127 -8.05 10.01 -8.63
N LYS A 128 -7.64 10.15 -9.89
CA LYS A 128 -6.94 9.08 -10.61
C LYS A 128 -5.50 8.88 -10.15
N LEU A 129 -4.86 9.90 -9.59
CA LEU A 129 -3.45 9.90 -9.22
C LEU A 129 -3.23 9.87 -7.71
N SER A 130 -4.24 10.24 -6.92
CA SER A 130 -4.14 10.29 -5.46
C SER A 130 -5.42 9.87 -4.76
N LEU A 131 -5.23 9.44 -3.51
CA LEU A 131 -6.27 9.16 -2.53
C LEU A 131 -5.78 9.68 -1.17
N ARG A 132 -6.60 10.49 -0.49
CA ARG A 132 -6.33 11.02 0.85
C ARG A 132 -7.49 10.73 1.78
N PHE A 133 -7.18 10.26 2.98
CA PHE A 133 -8.14 10.04 4.05
C PHE A 133 -8.18 11.21 5.04
N ASN A 134 -9.27 11.31 5.79
CA ASN A 134 -9.48 12.33 6.82
C ASN A 134 -8.52 12.22 8.02
N ASN A 135 -7.77 11.12 8.16
CA ASN A 135 -6.71 10.95 9.15
C ASN A 135 -5.34 11.49 8.66
N GLY A 136 -5.31 12.24 7.56
CA GLY A 136 -4.10 12.82 6.97
C GLY A 136 -3.35 11.90 6.02
N SER A 137 -3.55 10.57 6.11
CA SER A 137 -2.85 9.59 5.28
C SER A 137 -3.24 9.70 3.82
N GLN A 138 -2.25 9.56 2.93
CA GLN A 138 -2.40 9.72 1.49
C GLN A 138 -1.51 8.77 0.70
N ILE A 139 -1.93 8.49 -0.54
CA ILE A 139 -1.09 7.89 -1.58
C ILE A 139 -1.15 8.75 -2.85
N LYS A 140 0.00 8.93 -3.51
CA LYS A 140 0.12 9.71 -4.75
C LYS A 140 0.98 9.00 -5.79
N ALA A 141 0.60 9.08 -7.06
CA ALA A 141 1.36 8.58 -8.20
C ALA A 141 2.09 9.72 -8.92
N THR A 142 3.38 9.52 -9.20
CA THR A 142 4.21 10.41 -10.03
C THR A 142 5.02 9.62 -11.05
N SER A 143 5.49 10.30 -12.10
CA SER A 143 6.46 9.75 -13.06
C SER A 143 7.89 9.83 -12.52
N SER A 144 8.82 9.11 -13.14
CA SER A 144 10.26 9.14 -12.85
C SER A 144 10.99 10.40 -13.35
N SER A 145 10.43 11.60 -13.15
CA SER A 145 11.16 12.86 -13.36
C SER A 145 12.21 13.09 -12.27
N GLY A 146 13.33 13.76 -12.55
CA GLY A 146 14.43 13.98 -11.57
C GLY A 146 14.04 14.75 -10.30
N ASP A 147 12.94 15.51 -10.35
CA ASP A 147 12.37 16.20 -9.19
C ASP A 147 11.46 15.32 -8.30
N SER A 148 11.13 14.10 -8.77
CA SER A 148 10.28 13.17 -8.02
C SER A 148 11.00 12.67 -6.76
N GLY A 149 10.32 12.77 -5.61
CA GLY A 149 10.84 12.30 -4.32
C GLY A 149 11.46 13.38 -3.42
N ARG A 150 11.55 14.64 -3.88
CA ARG A 150 12.17 15.76 -3.14
C ARG A 150 11.21 16.59 -2.27
N SER A 151 9.90 16.47 -2.50
CA SER A 151 8.96 17.54 -2.12
C SER A 151 8.30 17.36 -0.75
N GLU A 152 8.18 16.14 -0.25
CA GLU A 152 7.40 15.83 0.96
C GLU A 152 8.10 14.74 1.78
N ALA A 153 8.00 14.80 3.12
CA ALA A 153 8.46 13.71 3.98
C ALA A 153 7.65 12.44 3.68
N LEU A 154 8.34 11.35 3.35
CA LEU A 154 7.72 10.11 2.91
C LEU A 154 7.66 9.12 4.06
N SER A 155 6.49 8.53 4.28
CA SER A 155 6.35 7.36 5.15
C SER A 155 6.62 6.06 4.39
N LEU A 156 6.30 6.03 3.09
CA LEU A 156 6.58 4.89 2.22
C LEU A 156 6.83 5.37 0.78
N LEU A 157 7.96 4.97 0.21
CA LEU A 157 8.24 5.09 -1.21
C LEU A 157 8.04 3.74 -1.89
N ILE A 158 7.26 3.69 -2.96
CA ILE A 158 7.11 2.50 -3.81
C ILE A 158 7.66 2.82 -5.19
N ILE A 159 8.71 2.12 -5.61
CA ILE A 159 9.25 2.20 -6.97
C ILE A 159 8.87 0.91 -7.69
N ASP A 160 7.96 0.99 -8.66
CA ASP A 160 7.59 -0.17 -9.50
C ASP A 160 8.40 -0.19 -10.79
N GLU A 161 8.78 -1.39 -11.23
CA GLU A 161 9.61 -1.64 -12.42
C GLU A 161 10.95 -0.89 -12.38
N ALA A 162 11.61 -0.88 -11.22
CA ALA A 162 12.81 -0.07 -10.95
C ALA A 162 13.95 -0.30 -11.95
N ALA A 163 14.18 -1.56 -12.38
CA ALA A 163 15.19 -1.90 -13.37
C ALA A 163 14.96 -1.27 -14.77
N PHE A 164 13.75 -0.78 -15.05
CA PHE A 164 13.39 -0.15 -16.32
C PHE A 164 13.35 1.39 -16.24
N ILE A 165 13.70 1.98 -15.09
CA ILE A 165 13.77 3.42 -14.91
C ILE A 165 15.21 3.89 -15.12
N SER A 166 15.46 4.64 -16.20
CA SER A 166 16.81 5.05 -16.60
C SER A 166 17.53 5.93 -15.57
N ASN A 167 16.79 6.72 -14.79
CA ASN A 167 17.31 7.63 -13.76
C ASN A 167 16.97 7.18 -12.34
N VAL A 168 16.84 5.86 -12.11
CA VAL A 168 16.45 5.31 -10.79
C VAL A 168 17.44 5.68 -9.69
N GLU A 169 18.73 5.77 -10.00
CA GLU A 169 19.77 6.16 -9.06
C GLU A 169 19.56 7.59 -8.55
N GLU A 170 19.29 8.54 -9.45
CA GLU A 170 19.02 9.94 -9.09
C GLU A 170 17.76 10.06 -8.22
N ILE A 171 16.69 9.34 -8.58
CA ILE A 171 15.44 9.28 -7.80
C ILE A 171 15.69 8.68 -6.42
N TRP A 172 16.51 7.63 -6.33
CA TRP A 172 16.85 7.02 -5.07
C TRP A 172 17.61 7.98 -4.16
N ILE A 173 18.68 8.60 -4.68
CA ILE A 173 19.50 9.58 -3.95
C ILE A 173 18.64 10.75 -3.48
N SER A 174 17.75 11.26 -4.33
CA SER A 174 16.85 12.37 -3.96
C SER A 174 15.85 11.97 -2.87
N SER A 175 15.33 10.74 -2.93
CA SER A 175 14.35 10.22 -1.98
C SER A 175 14.96 9.83 -0.62
N GLN A 176 16.26 9.56 -0.54
CA GLN A 176 16.89 9.22 0.75
C GLN A 176 16.73 10.34 1.78
N GLN A 177 16.75 11.60 1.35
CA GLN A 177 16.57 12.74 2.24
C GLN A 177 15.15 12.78 2.86
N THR A 178 14.14 12.38 2.09
CA THR A 178 12.75 12.37 2.53
C THR A 178 12.36 11.11 3.30
N LEU A 179 13.12 10.02 3.16
CA LEU A 179 12.96 8.76 3.89
C LEU A 179 13.72 8.75 5.22
N ALA A 180 14.78 9.56 5.37
CA ALA A 180 15.60 9.61 6.58
C ALA A 180 14.83 9.97 7.88
N THR A 181 13.62 10.52 7.76
CA THR A 181 12.74 10.84 8.90
C THR A 181 11.91 9.66 9.39
N GLY A 182 12.37 8.41 9.16
CA GLY A 182 11.68 7.19 9.57
C GLY A 182 10.69 6.63 8.53
N GLY A 183 10.94 6.90 7.25
CA GLY A 183 10.19 6.33 6.12
C GLY A 183 10.80 5.01 5.63
N GLY A 184 9.98 4.22 4.94
CA GLY A 184 10.42 2.98 4.29
C GLY A 184 10.37 3.04 2.76
N ALA A 185 10.98 2.06 2.10
CA ALA A 185 10.91 1.89 0.65
C ALA A 185 10.62 0.45 0.23
N ILE A 186 9.82 0.31 -0.83
CA ILE A 186 9.56 -0.93 -1.55
C ILE A 186 10.00 -0.72 -2.99
N ILE A 187 11.09 -1.37 -3.36
CA ILE A 187 11.65 -1.32 -4.70
C ILE A 187 11.31 -2.64 -5.39
N LEU A 188 10.46 -2.59 -6.41
CA LEU A 188 10.06 -3.75 -7.19
C LEU A 188 10.85 -3.76 -8.50
N SER A 189 11.66 -4.81 -8.68
CA SER A 189 12.37 -5.08 -9.93
C SER A 189 11.70 -6.27 -10.62
#